data_AF-A0A930IWJ6-F1
#
_entry.id   AF-A0A930IWJ6-F1
#
_cell.length_a   1.000
_cell.length_b   1.000
_cell.length_c   1.000
_cell.angle_alpha   90.00
_cell.angle_beta   90.00
_cell.angle_gamma   90.00
#
_symmetry.space_group_name_H-M   'P 1'
#
loop_
_entity.id
_entity.type
_entity.pdbx_description
1 polymer ?
#
loop_
_entity_poly.entity_id
_entity_poly.type
_entity_poly.pdbx_seq_one_letter_code
_entity_poly.pdbx_strand_id
1 'polypeptide(L)'
;MKFIKIRKDERLSVCLFLLWQLIMHATVIIPYYSVFSEISKDYRKNFLDWFHVSGFDPLTYCVVTDWTTAYDVHRHPLLAFFYYPVYLINQGLMNLLGINCVQFLVAIVLLLSSLYAFLLMIRIGRELLHLSQRESSVLAFLLFSFAYVLLAAISPDHFILSLFLILLVIYVTGKQMAERKPLKRWQTIVFFILTAGVSLNNGLKVLLADLFSKGKRFFHPKNLILVVILPAAAIWSFGLWEYKTFVADSVNTRKAHEKKAVKDEKTKMWKEFSDTTHLKDSKQQTEAFALLWKKHRKAQLKAKYSAPQYAHSGTPVSKQPFLNWTDVTTSRCETLVENLFGESIQ
;
A
#
# COMPACT_ATOMS: atom_id res chain seq x y z
N MET A 1 -27.81 -2.74 -5.32
CA MET A 1 -27.33 -4.02 -5.90
C MET A 1 -27.32 -4.09 -7.43
N LYS A 2 -27.79 -3.08 -8.19
CA LYS A 2 -27.75 -3.13 -9.69
C LYS A 2 -26.33 -3.15 -10.30
N PHE A 3 -25.28 -2.77 -9.55
CA PHE A 3 -23.92 -2.73 -10.08
C PHE A 3 -23.20 -4.10 -10.09
N ILE A 4 -23.68 -5.09 -9.34
CA ILE A 4 -23.02 -6.40 -9.27
C ILE A 4 -23.31 -7.23 -10.53
N LYS A 5 -24.51 -7.07 -11.09
CA LYS A 5 -24.97 -7.84 -12.26
C LYS A 5 -24.26 -7.36 -13.53
N ILE A 6 -23.63 -8.27 -14.27
CA ILE A 6 -23.09 -8.02 -15.62
C ILE A 6 -24.24 -7.98 -16.64
N ARG A 7 -24.35 -6.89 -17.41
CA ARG A 7 -25.40 -6.68 -18.42
C ARG A 7 -25.05 -7.36 -19.73
N LYS A 8 -26.07 -7.67 -20.55
CA LYS A 8 -25.89 -8.44 -21.80
C LYS A 8 -24.85 -7.82 -22.75
N ASP A 9 -24.86 -6.51 -22.86
CA ASP A 9 -23.97 -5.70 -23.69
C ASP A 9 -22.56 -5.51 -23.11
N GLU A 10 -22.36 -5.77 -21.82
CA GLU A 10 -21.06 -5.75 -21.15
C GLU A 10 -20.34 -7.13 -21.25
N ARG A 11 -21.09 -8.21 -21.49
CA ARG A 11 -20.59 -9.60 -21.37
C ARG A 11 -19.37 -9.88 -22.22
N LEU A 12 -19.37 -9.50 -23.49
CA LEU A 12 -18.25 -9.82 -24.39
C LEU A 12 -16.93 -9.21 -23.86
N SER A 13 -16.93 -7.90 -23.59
CA SER A 13 -15.76 -7.19 -23.07
C SER A 13 -15.31 -7.77 -21.73
N VAL A 14 -16.26 -8.06 -20.83
CA VAL A 14 -15.96 -8.62 -19.50
C VAL A 14 -15.40 -10.04 -19.60
N CYS A 15 -15.92 -10.88 -20.49
CA CYS A 15 -15.41 -12.24 -20.72
C CYS A 15 -13.99 -12.22 -21.29
N LEU A 16 -13.73 -11.35 -22.29
CA LEU A 16 -12.39 -11.19 -22.87
C LEU A 16 -11.39 -10.70 -21.82
N PHE A 17 -11.78 -9.70 -21.02
CA PHE A 17 -10.97 -9.20 -19.92
C PHE A 17 -10.71 -10.27 -18.85
N LEU A 18 -11.73 -11.03 -18.46
CA LEU A 18 -11.59 -12.11 -17.48
C LEU A 18 -10.63 -13.19 -17.97
N LEU A 19 -10.74 -13.61 -19.23
CA LEU A 19 -9.82 -14.59 -19.83
C LEU A 19 -8.38 -14.09 -19.80
N TRP A 20 -8.17 -12.83 -20.21
CA TRP A 20 -6.86 -12.19 -20.16
C TRP A 20 -6.30 -12.14 -18.74
N GLN A 21 -7.11 -11.74 -17.77
CA GLN A 21 -6.71 -11.61 -16.39
C GLN A 21 -6.37 -12.98 -15.77
N LEU A 22 -7.11 -14.04 -16.13
CA LEU A 22 -6.78 -15.41 -15.71
C LEU A 22 -5.42 -15.87 -16.24
N ILE A 23 -5.12 -15.61 -17.52
CA ILE A 23 -3.81 -15.88 -18.11
C ILE A 23 -2.71 -15.13 -17.35
N MET A 24 -2.94 -13.85 -17.06
CA MET A 24 -1.98 -13.01 -16.35
C MET A 24 -1.77 -13.41 -14.88
N HIS A 25 -2.80 -13.92 -14.19
CA HIS A 25 -2.57 -14.51 -12.87
C HIS A 25 -1.77 -15.81 -12.97
N ALA A 26 -1.99 -16.63 -14.00
CA ALA A 26 -1.24 -17.86 -14.17
C ALA A 26 0.27 -17.60 -14.35
N THR A 27 0.65 -16.54 -15.07
CA THR A 27 2.07 -16.16 -15.25
C THR A 27 2.75 -15.73 -13.94
N VAL A 28 1.99 -15.27 -12.95
CA VAL A 28 2.51 -14.97 -11.60
C VAL A 28 2.48 -16.23 -10.72
N ILE A 29 1.45 -17.06 -10.80
CA ILE A 29 1.30 -18.20 -9.87
C ILE A 29 2.30 -19.31 -10.21
N ILE A 30 2.38 -19.71 -11.49
CA ILE A 30 3.14 -20.89 -11.94
C ILE A 30 4.62 -20.84 -11.52
N PRO A 31 5.36 -19.73 -11.74
CA PRO A 31 6.79 -19.70 -11.44
C PRO A 31 7.13 -19.81 -9.95
N TYR A 32 6.21 -19.37 -9.07
CA TYR A 32 6.45 -19.36 -7.62
C TYR A 32 5.73 -20.50 -6.88
N TYR A 33 4.91 -21.31 -7.58
CA TYR A 33 4.04 -22.30 -6.94
C TYR A 33 4.81 -23.33 -6.11
N SER A 34 5.90 -23.87 -6.65
CA SER A 34 6.72 -24.87 -5.95
C SER A 34 7.27 -24.37 -4.63
N VAL A 35 7.56 -23.07 -4.51
CA VAL A 35 8.13 -22.48 -3.29
C VAL A 35 7.02 -21.99 -2.35
N PHE A 36 5.96 -21.39 -2.88
CA PHE A 36 4.96 -20.69 -2.08
C PHE A 36 3.85 -21.60 -1.55
N SER A 37 3.68 -22.78 -2.14
CA SER A 37 2.73 -23.80 -1.68
C SER A 37 3.27 -24.66 -0.53
N GLU A 38 4.58 -24.64 -0.27
CA GLU A 38 5.20 -25.42 0.80
C GLU A 38 4.89 -24.84 2.18
N ILE A 39 4.71 -25.73 3.16
CA ILE A 39 4.61 -25.34 4.57
C ILE A 39 6.01 -25.01 5.09
N SER A 40 6.20 -23.78 5.56
CA SER A 40 7.47 -23.26 6.03
C SER A 40 7.37 -22.75 7.47
N LYS A 41 8.53 -22.69 8.14
CA LYS A 41 8.66 -22.06 9.46
C LYS A 41 8.83 -20.54 9.36
N ASP A 42 9.26 -20.02 8.21
CA ASP A 42 9.48 -18.59 7.97
C ASP A 42 8.96 -18.20 6.58
N TYR A 43 7.65 -17.95 6.51
CA TYR A 43 6.97 -17.57 5.28
C TYR A 43 7.44 -16.23 4.75
N ARG A 44 7.66 -15.25 5.65
CA ARG A 44 8.10 -13.91 5.27
C ARG A 44 9.42 -13.94 4.50
N LYS A 45 10.40 -14.69 5.00
CA LYS A 45 11.67 -14.86 4.29
C LYS A 45 11.46 -15.53 2.93
N ASN A 46 10.72 -16.63 2.89
CA ASN A 46 10.46 -17.36 1.65
C ASN A 46 9.80 -16.48 0.58
N PHE A 47 8.82 -15.66 0.93
CA PHE A 47 8.17 -14.77 -0.03
C PHE A 47 9.11 -13.66 -0.51
N LEU A 48 9.82 -12.98 0.41
CA LEU A 48 10.68 -11.85 0.07
C LEU A 48 11.93 -12.24 -0.72
N ASP A 49 12.50 -13.42 -0.46
CA ASP A 49 13.71 -13.88 -1.16
C ASP A 49 13.41 -14.33 -2.60
N TRP A 50 12.16 -14.69 -2.92
CA TRP A 50 11.80 -15.30 -4.21
C TRP A 50 10.85 -14.47 -5.08
N PHE A 51 10.02 -13.59 -4.52
CA PHE A 51 9.08 -12.81 -5.33
C PHE A 51 9.79 -11.62 -6.00
N HIS A 52 9.89 -11.63 -7.33
CA HIS A 52 10.66 -10.65 -8.09
C HIS A 52 9.82 -9.90 -9.15
N VAL A 53 8.63 -9.43 -8.79
CA VAL A 53 7.86 -8.53 -9.66
C VAL A 53 8.23 -7.08 -9.35
N SER A 54 8.86 -6.41 -10.30
CA SER A 54 9.38 -5.05 -10.11
C SER A 54 8.30 -4.07 -9.63
N GLY A 55 8.58 -3.40 -8.51
CA GLY A 55 7.69 -2.40 -7.91
C GLY A 55 6.57 -2.95 -7.02
N PHE A 56 6.54 -4.27 -6.75
CA PHE A 56 5.53 -4.90 -5.92
C PHE A 56 6.12 -5.86 -4.90
N ASP A 57 5.60 -5.82 -3.68
CA ASP A 57 6.04 -6.69 -2.59
C ASP A 57 4.99 -7.78 -2.28
N PRO A 58 5.40 -8.98 -1.85
CA PRO A 58 4.49 -10.09 -1.53
C PRO A 58 3.89 -9.99 -0.11
N LEU A 59 3.71 -8.77 0.42
CA LEU A 59 3.29 -8.57 1.83
C LEU A 59 1.89 -9.14 2.10
N THR A 60 1.01 -9.11 1.09
CA THR A 60 -0.33 -9.73 1.21
C THR A 60 -0.23 -11.24 1.40
N TYR A 61 0.74 -11.91 0.77
CA TYR A 61 0.95 -13.34 1.00
C TYR A 61 1.39 -13.62 2.43
N CYS A 62 2.23 -12.76 3.02
CA CYS A 62 2.62 -12.87 4.42
C CYS A 62 1.37 -12.81 5.32
N VAL A 63 0.57 -11.76 5.19
CA VAL A 63 -0.64 -11.55 6.00
C VAL A 63 -1.64 -12.71 5.87
N VAL A 64 -1.90 -13.20 4.66
CA VAL A 64 -2.84 -14.30 4.42
C VAL A 64 -2.28 -15.66 4.85
N THR A 65 -0.97 -15.82 4.92
CA THR A 65 -0.35 -17.07 5.32
C THR A 65 -0.19 -17.19 6.83
N ASP A 66 0.32 -16.18 7.52
CA ASP A 66 0.70 -16.31 8.94
C ASP A 66 0.26 -15.13 9.82
N TRP A 67 -0.56 -14.21 9.28
CA TRP A 67 -1.02 -13.01 9.98
C TRP A 67 0.12 -12.09 10.45
N THR A 68 1.30 -12.17 9.82
CA THR A 68 2.35 -11.18 10.06
C THR A 68 1.89 -9.80 9.60
N THR A 69 1.92 -8.81 10.48
CA THR A 69 1.60 -7.41 10.14
C THR A 69 2.73 -6.80 9.31
N ALA A 70 2.80 -7.25 8.06
CA ALA A 70 3.82 -6.87 7.10
C ALA A 70 3.55 -5.49 6.47
N TYR A 71 2.29 -5.04 6.49
CA TYR A 71 1.90 -3.72 6.04
C TYR A 71 2.29 -2.63 7.03
N ASP A 72 2.50 -1.43 6.50
CA ASP A 72 2.53 -0.22 7.31
C ASP A 72 1.11 0.16 7.75
N VAL A 73 0.82 -0.13 9.03
CA VAL A 73 -0.49 0.09 9.67
C VAL A 73 -0.90 1.56 9.70
N HIS A 74 0.03 2.51 9.62
CA HIS A 74 -0.33 3.92 9.54
C HIS A 74 -0.84 4.28 8.13
N ARG A 75 -0.54 3.44 7.12
CA ARG A 75 -0.74 3.70 5.69
C ARG A 75 -1.97 2.98 5.20
N HIS A 76 -2.15 1.76 5.73
CA HIS A 76 -3.15 0.78 5.36
C HIS A 76 -3.86 0.20 6.61
N PRO A 77 -4.50 1.04 7.45
CA PRO A 77 -4.92 0.68 8.82
C PRO A 77 -6.01 -0.40 8.92
N LEU A 78 -6.67 -0.80 7.82
CA LEU A 78 -7.63 -1.91 7.82
C LEU A 78 -7.32 -2.97 6.78
N LEU A 79 -6.22 -2.83 6.06
CA LEU A 79 -5.91 -3.70 4.92
C LEU A 79 -5.70 -5.15 5.37
N ALA A 80 -4.94 -5.37 6.45
CA ALA A 80 -4.78 -6.71 7.02
C ALA A 80 -6.14 -7.32 7.39
N PHE A 81 -7.01 -6.53 8.04
CA PHE A 81 -8.35 -6.96 8.45
C PHE A 81 -9.28 -7.29 7.28
N PHE A 82 -9.15 -6.61 6.13
CA PHE A 82 -9.88 -7.00 4.92
C PHE A 82 -9.47 -8.37 4.39
N TYR A 83 -8.22 -8.78 4.62
CA TYR A 83 -7.71 -10.11 4.29
C TYR A 83 -7.91 -11.15 5.41
N TYR A 84 -8.41 -10.78 6.60
CA TYR A 84 -8.64 -11.73 7.70
C TYR A 84 -9.52 -12.93 7.32
N PRO A 85 -10.63 -12.77 6.60
CA PRO A 85 -11.42 -13.92 6.17
C PRO A 85 -10.63 -14.85 5.24
N VAL A 86 -9.77 -14.28 4.40
CA VAL A 86 -8.93 -15.03 3.46
C VAL A 86 -7.84 -15.79 4.20
N TYR A 87 -7.24 -15.17 5.22
CA TYR A 87 -6.31 -15.82 6.15
C TYR A 87 -6.96 -17.05 6.81
N LEU A 88 -8.16 -16.91 7.38
CA LEU A 88 -8.86 -18.02 8.03
C LEU A 88 -9.14 -19.18 7.06
N ILE A 89 -9.53 -18.87 5.81
CA ILE A 89 -9.73 -19.88 4.77
C ILE A 89 -8.40 -20.58 4.46
N ASN A 90 -7.30 -19.83 4.33
CA ASN A 90 -5.99 -20.39 4.04
C ASN A 90 -5.52 -21.32 5.17
N GLN A 91 -5.68 -20.91 6.43
CA GLN A 91 -5.38 -21.76 7.59
C GLN A 91 -6.18 -23.06 7.58
N GLY A 92 -7.48 -22.98 7.26
CA GLY A 92 -8.33 -24.16 7.09
C GLY A 92 -7.81 -25.09 5.99
N LEU A 93 -7.46 -24.54 4.82
CA LEU A 93 -6.93 -25.31 3.70
C LEU A 93 -5.56 -25.92 3.99
N MET A 94 -4.67 -25.19 4.67
CA MET A 94 -3.36 -25.70 5.08
C MET A 94 -3.50 -26.89 6.03
N ASN A 95 -4.43 -26.81 6.98
CA ASN A 95 -4.71 -27.92 7.90
C ASN A 95 -5.34 -29.14 7.20
N LEU A 96 -6.12 -28.93 6.14
CA LEU A 96 -6.82 -30.01 5.42
C LEU A 96 -5.98 -30.65 4.31
N LEU A 97 -5.22 -29.85 3.56
CA LEU A 97 -4.54 -30.28 2.34
C LEU A 97 -3.01 -30.39 2.52
N GLY A 98 -2.46 -29.86 3.61
CA GLY A 98 -1.02 -29.85 3.84
C GLY A 98 -0.24 -28.92 2.92
N ILE A 99 -0.92 -28.01 2.21
CA ILE A 99 -0.32 -27.04 1.29
C ILE A 99 -0.82 -25.62 1.58
N ASN A 100 0.03 -24.63 1.33
CA ASN A 100 -0.33 -23.22 1.40
C ASN A 100 -1.06 -22.78 0.12
N CYS A 101 -2.33 -22.41 0.22
CA CYS A 101 -3.17 -22.01 -0.92
C CYS A 101 -3.19 -20.49 -1.16
N VAL A 102 -2.28 -19.75 -0.53
CA VAL A 102 -2.27 -18.28 -0.51
C VAL A 102 -2.32 -17.64 -1.90
N GLN A 103 -1.56 -18.17 -2.86
CA GLN A 103 -1.49 -17.60 -4.21
C GLN A 103 -2.84 -17.59 -4.92
N PHE A 104 -3.61 -18.68 -4.80
CA PHE A 104 -4.94 -18.76 -5.41
C PHE A 104 -5.96 -17.89 -4.69
N LEU A 105 -5.94 -17.90 -3.36
CA LEU A 105 -6.88 -17.12 -2.56
C LEU A 105 -6.72 -15.62 -2.77
N VAL A 106 -5.49 -15.13 -2.78
CA VAL A 106 -5.20 -13.72 -3.08
C VAL A 106 -5.50 -13.41 -4.54
N ALA A 107 -5.15 -14.29 -5.48
CA ALA A 107 -5.51 -14.10 -6.89
C ALA A 107 -7.02 -13.96 -7.10
N ILE A 108 -7.87 -14.68 -6.37
CA ILE A 108 -9.33 -14.51 -6.42
C ILE A 108 -9.73 -13.09 -6.00
N VAL A 109 -9.16 -12.55 -4.92
CA VAL A 109 -9.45 -11.18 -4.45
C VAL A 109 -9.04 -10.14 -5.50
N LEU A 110 -7.84 -10.30 -6.08
CA LEU A 110 -7.31 -9.41 -7.10
C LEU A 110 -8.11 -9.49 -8.40
N LEU A 111 -8.49 -10.70 -8.83
CA LEU A 111 -9.30 -10.97 -10.02
C LEU A 111 -10.68 -10.35 -9.90
N LEU A 112 -11.34 -10.50 -8.74
CA LEU A 112 -12.62 -9.85 -8.49
C LEU A 112 -12.48 -8.32 -8.49
N SER A 113 -11.45 -7.80 -7.84
CA SER A 113 -11.19 -6.36 -7.79
C SER A 113 -10.95 -5.78 -9.19
N SER A 114 -10.10 -6.42 -10.00
CA SER A 114 -9.80 -5.99 -11.37
C SER A 114 -11.02 -6.10 -12.29
N LEU A 115 -11.78 -7.20 -12.21
CA LEU A 115 -13.01 -7.40 -12.98
C LEU A 115 -14.04 -6.31 -12.72
N TYR A 116 -14.28 -5.98 -11.44
CA TYR A 116 -15.23 -4.93 -11.10
C TYR A 116 -14.70 -3.53 -11.35
N ALA A 117 -13.39 -3.30 -11.21
CA ALA A 117 -12.77 -2.04 -11.65
C ALA A 117 -12.96 -1.83 -13.16
N PHE A 118 -12.70 -2.85 -13.98
CA PHE A 118 -12.93 -2.84 -15.43
C PHE A 118 -14.40 -2.56 -15.76
N LEU A 119 -15.32 -3.28 -15.11
CA LEU A 119 -16.77 -3.08 -15.30
C LEU A 119 -17.23 -1.67 -14.91
N LEU A 120 -16.71 -1.12 -13.81
CA LEU A 120 -17.03 0.23 -13.36
C LEU A 120 -16.48 1.28 -14.34
N MET A 121 -15.28 1.06 -14.90
CA MET A 121 -14.73 1.95 -15.92
C MET A 121 -15.63 2.02 -17.16
N ILE A 122 -16.09 0.86 -17.66
CA ILE A 122 -17.08 0.81 -18.76
C ILE A 122 -18.34 1.61 -18.40
N ARG A 123 -18.86 1.45 -17.17
CA ARG A 123 -20.10 2.10 -16.75
C ARG A 123 -19.96 3.58 -16.49
N ILE A 124 -18.81 4.03 -16.01
CA ILE A 124 -18.50 5.47 -15.91
C ILE A 124 -18.52 6.07 -17.31
N GLY A 125 -17.82 5.46 -18.28
CA GLY A 125 -17.83 5.90 -19.67
C GLY A 125 -19.25 5.99 -20.25
N ARG A 126 -20.05 4.93 -20.08
CA ARG A 126 -21.36 4.85 -20.69
C ARG A 126 -22.44 5.67 -19.98
N GLU A 127 -22.50 5.59 -18.65
CA GLU A 127 -23.62 6.17 -17.89
C GLU A 127 -23.35 7.58 -17.37
N LEU A 128 -22.08 7.99 -17.26
CA LEU A 128 -21.72 9.32 -16.76
C LEU A 128 -21.14 10.20 -17.88
N LEU A 129 -20.36 9.62 -18.78
CA LEU A 129 -19.77 10.33 -19.93
C LEU A 129 -20.58 10.16 -21.23
N HIS A 130 -21.66 9.37 -21.21
CA HIS A 130 -22.56 9.12 -22.36
C HIS A 130 -21.87 8.57 -23.61
N LEU A 131 -20.77 7.83 -23.43
CA LEU A 131 -20.08 7.14 -24.51
C LEU A 131 -20.83 5.90 -24.97
N SER A 132 -20.57 5.44 -26.19
CA SER A 132 -21.05 4.15 -26.66
C SER A 132 -20.41 3.00 -25.86
N GLN A 133 -21.02 1.81 -25.93
CA GLN A 133 -20.49 0.59 -25.29
C GLN A 133 -19.09 0.23 -25.81
N ARG A 134 -18.82 0.48 -27.10
CA ARG A 134 -17.53 0.18 -27.72
C ARG A 134 -16.45 1.14 -27.22
N GLU A 135 -16.69 2.45 -27.25
CA GLU A 135 -15.75 3.46 -26.76
C GLU A 135 -15.44 3.25 -25.28
N SER A 136 -16.48 3.00 -24.46
CA SER A 136 -16.31 2.72 -23.04
C SER A 136 -15.49 1.46 -22.78
N SER A 137 -15.67 0.42 -23.60
CA SER A 137 -14.88 -0.82 -23.50
C SER A 137 -13.43 -0.58 -23.89
N VAL A 138 -13.17 0.16 -24.97
CA VAL A 138 -11.81 0.51 -25.42
C VAL A 138 -11.07 1.29 -24.33
N LEU A 139 -11.71 2.29 -23.71
CA LEU A 139 -11.10 3.03 -22.60
C LEU A 139 -10.81 2.15 -21.38
N ALA A 140 -11.70 1.20 -21.07
CA ALA A 140 -11.45 0.24 -19.99
C ALA A 140 -10.27 -0.69 -20.31
N PHE A 141 -10.15 -1.17 -21.55
CA PHE A 141 -8.99 -1.97 -21.97
C PHE A 141 -7.69 -1.15 -21.97
N LEU A 142 -7.74 0.11 -22.41
CA LEU A 142 -6.59 1.02 -22.37
C LEU A 142 -6.08 1.24 -20.95
N LEU A 143 -6.98 1.44 -19.98
CA LEU A 143 -6.60 1.59 -18.57
C LEU A 143 -5.79 0.38 -18.08
N PHE A 144 -6.23 -0.83 -18.44
CA PHE A 144 -5.58 -2.08 -18.05
C PHE A 144 -4.42 -2.49 -18.95
N SER A 145 -4.18 -1.80 -20.06
CA SER A 145 -2.98 -2.01 -20.88
C SER A 145 -1.76 -1.27 -20.35
N PHE A 146 -1.95 -0.26 -19.47
CA PHE A 146 -0.82 0.39 -18.81
C PHE A 146 -0.09 -0.59 -17.91
N ALA A 147 1.23 -0.73 -18.12
CA ALA A 147 2.06 -1.74 -17.47
C ALA A 147 1.90 -1.75 -15.94
N TYR A 148 1.91 -0.58 -15.31
CA TYR A 148 1.73 -0.48 -13.86
C TYR A 148 0.35 -0.96 -13.39
N VAL A 149 -0.72 -0.64 -14.11
CA VAL A 149 -2.09 -1.09 -13.76
C VAL A 149 -2.23 -2.60 -13.96
N LEU A 150 -1.69 -3.13 -15.06
CA LEU A 150 -1.66 -4.56 -15.34
C LEU A 150 -0.92 -5.32 -14.23
N LEU A 151 0.31 -4.91 -13.90
CA LEU A 151 1.10 -5.53 -12.85
C LEU A 151 0.42 -5.42 -11.48
N ALA A 152 -0.17 -4.26 -11.16
CA ALA A 152 -0.96 -4.07 -9.94
C ALA A 152 -2.18 -4.99 -9.85
N ALA A 153 -2.77 -5.38 -10.99
CA ALA A 153 -3.92 -6.27 -11.04
C ALA A 153 -3.57 -7.74 -10.77
N ILE A 154 -2.31 -8.15 -10.95
CA ILE A 154 -1.86 -9.53 -10.76
C ILE A 154 -0.92 -9.73 -9.57
N SER A 155 -0.33 -8.66 -9.06
CA SER A 155 0.59 -8.71 -7.94
C SER A 155 -0.17 -8.69 -6.61
N PRO A 156 0.29 -9.45 -5.58
CA PRO A 156 -0.35 -9.57 -4.27
C PRO A 156 -0.16 -8.31 -3.43
N ASP A 157 -0.79 -7.22 -3.85
CA ASP A 157 -0.72 -5.90 -3.24
C ASP A 157 -2.09 -5.19 -3.26
N HIS A 158 -2.19 -4.06 -2.58
CA HIS A 158 -3.45 -3.35 -2.32
C HIS A 158 -3.90 -2.41 -3.44
N PHE A 159 -3.07 -2.17 -4.46
CA PHE A 159 -3.31 -1.16 -5.48
C PHE A 159 -4.58 -1.42 -6.32
N ILE A 160 -4.82 -2.66 -6.76
CA ILE A 160 -6.01 -2.99 -7.56
C ILE A 160 -7.31 -2.92 -6.75
N LEU A 161 -7.26 -3.33 -5.48
CA LEU A 161 -8.37 -3.16 -4.54
C LEU A 161 -8.68 -1.66 -4.36
N SER A 162 -7.63 -0.85 -4.22
CA SER A 162 -7.73 0.62 -4.19
C SER A 162 -8.38 1.20 -5.45
N LEU A 163 -7.95 0.77 -6.66
CA LEU A 163 -8.52 1.22 -7.92
C LEU A 163 -10.02 0.87 -8.01
N PHE A 164 -10.38 -0.37 -7.68
CA PHE A 164 -11.77 -0.81 -7.62
C PHE A 164 -12.63 0.08 -6.71
N LEU A 165 -12.19 0.31 -5.47
CA LEU A 165 -12.95 1.10 -4.51
C LEU A 165 -13.09 2.56 -4.94
N ILE A 166 -12.05 3.17 -5.51
CA ILE A 166 -12.12 4.54 -6.02
C ILE A 166 -13.04 4.65 -7.23
N LEU A 167 -12.99 3.72 -8.18
CA LEU A 167 -13.93 3.70 -9.31
C LEU A 167 -15.37 3.50 -8.83
N LEU A 168 -15.59 2.72 -7.76
CA LEU A 168 -16.91 2.55 -7.16
C LEU A 168 -17.42 3.87 -6.55
N VAL A 169 -16.55 4.60 -5.84
CA VAL A 169 -16.87 5.92 -5.29
C VAL A 169 -17.21 6.90 -6.40
N ILE A 170 -16.40 6.96 -7.46
CA ILE A 170 -16.64 7.83 -8.62
C ILE A 170 -17.97 7.48 -9.28
N TYR A 171 -18.23 6.19 -9.55
CA TYR A 171 -19.45 5.75 -10.18
C TYR A 171 -20.70 6.12 -9.36
N VAL A 172 -20.70 5.80 -8.06
CA VAL A 172 -21.85 6.08 -7.19
C VAL A 172 -22.07 7.58 -7.02
N THR A 173 -21.00 8.33 -6.77
CA THR A 173 -21.08 9.80 -6.60
C THR A 173 -21.55 10.46 -7.89
N GLY A 174 -20.99 10.06 -9.03
CA GLY A 174 -21.37 10.57 -10.35
C GLY A 174 -22.84 10.29 -10.69
N LYS A 175 -23.34 9.08 -10.41
CA LYS A 175 -24.76 8.75 -10.62
C LYS A 175 -25.68 9.64 -9.78
N GLN A 176 -25.33 9.88 -8.52
CA GLN A 176 -26.13 10.72 -7.65
C GLN A 176 -26.09 12.19 -8.09
N MET A 177 -24.92 12.69 -8.47
CA MET A 177 -24.77 14.03 -9.02
C MET A 177 -25.58 14.21 -10.30
N ALA A 178 -25.58 13.22 -11.20
CA ALA A 178 -26.41 13.22 -12.41
C ALA A 178 -27.91 13.28 -12.08
N GLU A 179 -28.34 12.61 -11.00
CA GLU A 179 -29.72 12.68 -10.47
C GLU A 179 -29.99 13.93 -9.60
N ARG A 180 -29.04 14.87 -9.51
CA ARG A 180 -29.08 16.06 -8.62
C ARG A 180 -29.30 15.72 -7.14
N LYS A 181 -28.87 14.54 -6.71
CA LYS A 181 -28.93 14.06 -5.32
C LYS A 181 -27.53 14.09 -4.71
N PRO A 182 -27.38 14.57 -3.46
CA PRO A 182 -26.10 14.51 -2.77
C PRO A 182 -25.81 13.10 -2.25
N LEU A 183 -24.52 12.81 -2.08
CA LEU A 183 -24.04 11.63 -1.38
C LEU A 183 -24.57 11.59 0.05
N LYS A 184 -25.19 10.46 0.43
CA LYS A 184 -25.74 10.31 1.77
C LYS A 184 -24.60 10.17 2.78
N ARG A 185 -24.75 10.75 3.96
CA ARG A 185 -23.72 10.71 5.02
C ARG A 185 -23.21 9.30 5.33
N TRP A 186 -24.11 8.32 5.46
CA TRP A 186 -23.71 6.94 5.71
C TRP A 186 -22.90 6.33 4.55
N GLN A 187 -23.22 6.69 3.30
CA GLN A 187 -22.47 6.23 2.13
C GLN A 187 -21.06 6.81 2.15
N THR A 188 -20.93 8.11 2.46
CA THR A 188 -19.62 8.74 2.63
C THR A 188 -18.81 8.08 3.74
N ILE A 189 -19.43 7.78 4.90
CA ILE A 189 -18.74 7.12 6.02
C ILE A 189 -18.27 5.71 5.62
N VAL A 190 -19.14 4.90 5.00
CA VAL A 190 -18.78 3.54 4.55
C VAL A 190 -17.66 3.60 3.51
N PHE A 191 -17.79 4.48 2.50
CA PHE A 191 -16.74 4.65 1.50
C PHE A 191 -15.43 5.11 2.14
N PHE A 192 -15.48 6.05 3.08
CA PHE A 192 -14.30 6.53 3.77
C PHE A 192 -13.62 5.41 4.55
N ILE A 193 -14.36 4.61 5.33
CA ILE A 193 -13.78 3.50 6.10
C ILE A 193 -13.14 2.47 5.17
N LEU A 194 -13.84 2.08 4.09
CA LEU A 194 -13.31 1.10 3.14
C LEU A 194 -12.07 1.63 2.41
N THR A 195 -12.10 2.86 1.91
CA THR A 195 -11.00 3.41 1.12
C THR A 195 -9.83 3.85 1.98
N ALA A 196 -10.06 4.54 3.10
CA ALA A 196 -9.03 4.95 4.06
C ALA A 196 -8.39 3.74 4.74
N GLY A 197 -9.17 2.69 4.95
CA GLY A 197 -8.70 1.40 5.44
C GLY A 197 -7.68 0.75 4.52
N VAL A 198 -7.90 0.82 3.19
CA VAL A 198 -6.92 0.39 2.19
C VAL A 198 -5.79 1.41 2.05
N SER A 199 -6.07 2.71 2.00
CA SER A 199 -5.07 3.78 1.89
C SER A 199 -5.64 5.11 2.35
N LEU A 200 -4.99 5.77 3.31
CA LEU A 200 -5.46 7.07 3.84
C LEU A 200 -5.68 8.13 2.74
N ASN A 201 -4.84 8.15 1.70
CA ASN A 201 -4.99 9.08 0.58
C ASN A 201 -6.30 8.85 -0.19
N ASN A 202 -6.76 7.60 -0.29
CA ASN A 202 -8.06 7.29 -0.89
C ASN A 202 -9.22 7.72 -0.01
N GLY A 203 -9.05 7.72 1.31
CA GLY A 203 -9.99 8.35 2.24
C GLY A 203 -10.22 9.82 1.91
N LEU A 204 -9.14 10.57 1.64
CA LEU A 204 -9.23 11.98 1.24
C LEU A 204 -9.98 12.15 -0.10
N LYS A 205 -9.78 11.25 -1.07
CA LYS A 205 -10.55 11.25 -2.33
C LYS A 205 -12.06 11.08 -2.11
N VAL A 206 -12.47 10.31 -1.10
CA VAL A 206 -13.89 10.21 -0.71
C VAL A 206 -14.40 11.52 -0.12
N LEU A 207 -13.62 12.21 0.70
CA LEU A 207 -14.01 13.52 1.22
C LEU A 207 -14.12 14.57 0.10
N LEU A 208 -13.24 14.51 -0.90
CA LEU A 208 -13.35 15.33 -2.11
C LEU A 208 -14.63 14.99 -2.89
N ALA A 209 -14.95 13.71 -3.08
CA ALA A 209 -16.21 13.28 -3.68
C ALA A 209 -17.43 13.80 -2.90
N ASP A 210 -17.38 13.79 -1.56
CA ASP A 210 -18.43 14.37 -0.70
C ASP A 210 -18.56 15.88 -0.90
N LEU A 211 -17.43 16.59 -0.98
CA LEU A 211 -17.37 18.03 -1.23
C LEU A 211 -18.01 18.37 -2.59
N PHE A 212 -17.61 17.70 -3.67
CA PHE A 212 -18.18 17.92 -5.00
C PHE A 212 -19.67 17.57 -5.06
N SER A 213 -20.10 16.51 -4.38
CA SER A 213 -21.50 16.08 -4.37
C SER A 213 -22.41 17.01 -3.57
N LYS A 214 -21.93 17.56 -2.43
CA LYS A 214 -22.74 18.38 -1.52
C LYS A 214 -22.57 19.89 -1.72
N GLY A 215 -21.47 20.34 -2.33
CA GLY A 215 -21.10 21.75 -2.43
C GLY A 215 -21.03 22.41 -1.05
N LYS A 216 -21.68 23.57 -0.88
CA LYS A 216 -21.71 24.32 0.39
C LYS A 216 -22.20 23.50 1.59
N ARG A 217 -23.06 22.50 1.39
CA ARG A 217 -23.59 21.63 2.46
C ARG A 217 -22.52 20.73 3.09
N PHE A 218 -21.37 20.57 2.44
CA PHE A 218 -20.22 19.87 3.00
C PHE A 218 -19.71 20.55 4.29
N PHE A 219 -19.68 21.88 4.30
CA PHE A 219 -19.17 22.71 5.41
C PHE A 219 -20.16 22.86 6.57
N HIS A 220 -21.36 22.28 6.46
CA HIS A 220 -22.31 22.32 7.56
C HIS A 220 -21.72 21.59 8.78
N PRO A 221 -21.75 22.16 10.01
CA PRO A 221 -21.06 21.59 11.18
C PRO A 221 -21.38 20.11 11.43
N LYS A 222 -22.66 19.72 11.31
CA LYS A 222 -23.09 18.32 11.41
C LYS A 222 -22.39 17.37 10.41
N ASN A 223 -22.09 17.82 9.19
CA ASN A 223 -21.38 17.01 8.20
C ASN A 223 -19.89 16.91 8.53
N LEU A 224 -19.25 18.03 8.88
CA LEU A 224 -17.84 18.04 9.29
C LEU A 224 -17.60 17.13 10.49
N ILE A 225 -18.44 17.22 11.53
CA ILE A 225 -18.28 16.39 12.72
C ILE A 225 -18.53 14.90 12.42
N LEU A 226 -19.67 14.57 11.82
CA LEU A 226 -20.10 13.17 11.70
C LEU A 226 -19.45 12.41 10.53
N VAL A 227 -19.08 13.11 9.45
CA VAL A 227 -18.59 12.47 8.21
C VAL A 227 -17.09 12.66 8.03
N VAL A 228 -16.53 13.78 8.50
CA VAL A 228 -15.09 14.05 8.35
C VAL A 228 -14.34 13.68 9.63
N ILE A 229 -14.64 14.34 10.75
CA ILE A 229 -13.87 14.23 11.98
C ILE A 229 -14.05 12.86 12.63
N LEU A 230 -15.29 12.42 12.86
CA LEU A 230 -15.55 11.17 13.59
C LEU A 230 -14.97 9.93 12.88
N PRO A 231 -15.18 9.71 11.56
CA PRO A 231 -14.57 8.57 10.88
C PRO A 231 -13.04 8.66 10.80
N ALA A 232 -12.48 9.85 10.60
CA ALA A 232 -11.03 10.05 10.59
C ALA A 232 -10.41 9.73 11.96
N ALA A 233 -11.03 10.20 13.05
CA ALA A 233 -10.60 9.90 14.41
C ALA A 233 -10.71 8.40 14.73
N ALA A 234 -11.75 7.73 14.23
CA ALA A 234 -11.91 6.29 14.38
C ALA A 234 -10.80 5.49 13.66
N ILE A 235 -10.51 5.81 12.39
CA ILE A 235 -9.41 5.18 11.63
C ILE A 235 -8.06 5.45 12.28
N TRP A 236 -7.82 6.69 12.72
CA TRP A 236 -6.58 7.05 13.41
C TRP A 236 -6.40 6.26 14.70
N SER A 237 -7.44 6.21 15.55
CA SER A 237 -7.42 5.49 16.81
C SER A 237 -7.22 3.98 16.59
N PHE A 238 -7.86 3.44 15.56
CA PHE A 238 -7.69 2.05 15.17
C PHE A 238 -6.26 1.76 14.71
N GLY A 239 -5.67 2.58 13.84
CA GLY A 239 -4.28 2.41 13.41
C GLY A 239 -3.25 2.53 14.54
N LEU A 240 -3.51 3.40 15.53
CA LEU A 240 -2.69 3.46 16.76
C LEU A 240 -2.82 2.19 17.60
N TRP A 241 -4.04 1.66 17.74
CA TRP A 241 -4.30 0.41 18.44
C TRP A 241 -3.66 -0.78 17.74
N GLU A 242 -3.80 -0.89 16.42
CA GLU A 242 -3.20 -1.93 15.59
C GLU A 242 -1.66 -1.90 15.72
N TYR A 243 -1.06 -0.71 15.62
CA TYR A 243 0.37 -0.53 15.82
C TYR A 243 0.82 -1.04 17.20
N LYS A 244 0.12 -0.62 18.26
CA LYS A 244 0.46 -1.00 19.64
C LYS A 244 0.32 -2.50 19.85
N THR A 245 -0.69 -3.13 19.26
CA THR A 245 -1.05 -4.53 19.51
C THR A 245 -0.18 -5.49 18.70
N PHE A 246 0.13 -5.17 17.45
CA PHE A 246 0.76 -6.12 16.53
C PHE A 246 2.16 -5.71 16.04
N VAL A 247 2.49 -4.42 16.04
CA VAL A 247 3.73 -3.91 15.40
C VAL A 247 4.78 -3.42 16.41
N ALA A 248 4.36 -2.88 17.55
CA ALA A 248 5.25 -2.20 18.49
C ALA A 248 6.42 -3.08 18.98
N ASP A 249 6.14 -4.34 19.33
CA ASP A 249 7.15 -5.26 19.87
C ASP A 249 8.22 -5.64 18.84
N SER A 250 7.81 -5.91 17.59
CA SER A 250 8.75 -6.24 16.51
C SER A 250 9.65 -5.03 16.18
N VAL A 251 9.08 -3.82 16.16
CA VAL A 251 9.83 -2.57 15.95
C VAL A 251 10.81 -2.30 17.10
N ASN A 252 10.37 -2.49 18.35
CA ASN A 252 11.21 -2.30 19.53
C ASN A 252 12.37 -3.30 19.56
N THR A 253 12.11 -4.57 19.22
CA THR A 253 13.12 -5.63 19.13
C THR A 253 14.16 -5.30 18.05
N ARG A 254 13.72 -4.88 16.86
CA ARG A 254 14.63 -4.44 15.78
C ARG A 254 15.49 -3.25 16.23
N LYS A 255 14.89 -2.22 16.84
CA LYS A 255 15.63 -1.06 17.37
C LYS A 255 16.62 -1.46 18.46
N ALA A 256 16.27 -2.40 19.33
CA ALA A 256 17.17 -2.91 20.36
C ALA A 256 18.35 -3.66 19.75
N HIS A 257 18.11 -4.51 18.75
CA HIS A 257 19.16 -5.21 18.03
C HIS A 257 20.11 -4.26 17.29
N GLU A 258 19.57 -3.24 16.60
CA GLU A 258 20.37 -2.18 15.96
C GLU A 258 21.23 -1.42 16.97
N LYS A 259 20.66 -1.03 18.13
CA LYS A 259 21.41 -0.37 19.20
C LYS A 259 22.52 -1.25 19.75
N LYS A 260 22.25 -2.56 19.93
CA LYS A 260 23.25 -3.53 20.38
C LYS A 260 24.37 -3.67 19.34
N ALA A 261 24.04 -3.86 18.08
CA ALA A 261 25.03 -3.95 17.00
C ALA A 261 25.94 -2.71 16.93
N VAL A 262 25.38 -1.51 17.06
CA VAL A 262 26.16 -0.26 17.10
C VAL A 262 27.04 -0.17 18.35
N LYS A 263 26.57 -0.68 19.49
CA LYS A 263 27.37 -0.72 20.73
C LYS A 263 28.51 -1.73 20.62
N ASP A 264 28.24 -2.90 20.07
CA ASP A 264 29.22 -3.97 19.87
C ASP A 264 30.29 -3.52 18.87
N GLU A 265 29.88 -2.87 17.77
CA GLU A 265 30.79 -2.22 16.81
C GLU A 265 31.67 -1.16 17.48
N LYS A 266 31.08 -0.26 18.27
CA LYS A 266 31.83 0.75 19.02
C LYS A 266 32.87 0.12 19.94
N THR A 267 32.48 -0.95 20.63
CA THR A 267 33.35 -1.65 21.59
C THR A 267 34.51 -2.33 20.86
N LYS A 268 34.23 -2.98 19.72
CA LYS A 268 35.24 -3.59 18.87
C LYS A 268 36.24 -2.56 18.35
N MET A 269 35.76 -1.45 17.79
CA MET A 269 36.63 -0.36 17.31
C MET A 269 37.43 0.29 18.43
N TRP A 270 36.86 0.42 19.62
CA TRP A 270 37.59 0.94 20.78
C TRP A 270 38.77 0.03 21.13
N LYS A 271 38.54 -1.29 21.17
CA LYS A 271 39.59 -2.28 21.45
C LYS A 271 40.71 -2.23 20.40
N GLU A 272 40.35 -2.23 19.13
CA GLU A 272 41.33 -2.10 18.03
C GLU A 272 42.12 -0.79 18.11
N PHE A 273 41.46 0.33 18.46
CA PHE A 273 42.11 1.62 18.64
C PHE A 273 43.04 1.66 19.86
N SER A 274 42.59 1.11 21.00
CA SER A 274 43.41 1.07 22.22
C SER A 274 44.65 0.20 22.06
N ASP A 275 44.55 -0.89 21.30
CA ASP A 275 45.65 -1.83 21.08
C ASP A 275 46.71 -1.29 20.09
N THR A 276 46.33 -0.35 19.22
CA THR A 276 47.20 0.17 18.14
C THR A 276 47.71 1.59 18.37
N THR A 277 47.15 2.32 19.33
CA THR A 277 47.52 3.72 19.55
C THR A 277 48.81 3.87 20.35
N HIS A 278 49.65 4.84 19.98
CA HIS A 278 50.84 5.22 20.74
C HIS A 278 50.54 6.22 21.86
N LEU A 279 49.29 6.68 21.98
CA LEU A 279 48.86 7.59 23.05
C LEU A 279 48.87 6.83 24.39
N LYS A 280 49.59 7.35 25.38
CA LYS A 280 49.69 6.73 26.72
C LYS A 280 48.72 7.32 27.74
N ASP A 281 48.23 8.53 27.51
CA ASP A 281 47.26 9.19 28.36
C ASP A 281 45.84 8.70 28.04
N SER A 282 45.18 8.13 29.05
CA SER A 282 43.81 7.61 28.96
C SER A 282 42.79 8.67 28.52
N LYS A 283 42.97 9.94 28.96
CA LYS A 283 42.06 11.02 28.53
C LYS A 283 42.21 11.34 27.05
N GLN A 284 43.44 11.49 26.57
CA GLN A 284 43.73 11.75 25.15
C GLN A 284 43.27 10.59 24.26
N GLN A 285 43.41 9.34 24.72
CA GLN A 285 42.87 8.17 24.00
C GLN A 285 41.35 8.25 23.85
N THR A 286 40.62 8.57 24.93
CA THR A 286 39.15 8.66 24.88
C THR A 286 38.65 9.78 23.97
N GLU A 287 39.32 10.94 23.97
CA GLU A 287 38.96 12.07 23.10
C GLU A 287 39.26 11.78 21.63
N ALA A 288 40.45 11.23 21.34
CA ALA A 288 40.85 10.83 19.99
C ALA A 288 39.89 9.77 19.41
N PHE A 289 39.51 8.77 20.20
CA PHE A 289 38.53 7.78 19.79
C PHE A 289 37.13 8.38 19.60
N ALA A 290 36.70 9.30 20.46
CA ALA A 290 35.39 9.95 20.32
C ALA A 290 35.28 10.67 18.96
N LEU A 291 36.35 11.35 18.53
CA LEU A 291 36.42 11.99 17.21
C LEU A 291 36.41 10.95 16.07
N LEU A 292 37.20 9.88 16.19
CA LEU A 292 37.25 8.79 15.22
C LEU A 292 35.89 8.12 15.06
N TRP A 293 35.24 7.77 16.17
CA TRP A 293 33.90 7.19 16.20
C TRP A 293 32.86 8.13 15.57
N LYS A 294 32.91 9.43 15.88
CA LYS A 294 32.01 10.43 15.28
C LYS A 294 32.19 10.50 13.76
N LYS A 295 33.43 10.47 13.26
CA LYS A 295 33.74 10.47 11.82
C LYS A 295 33.23 9.19 11.15
N HIS A 296 33.49 8.03 11.76
CA HIS A 296 33.02 6.72 11.29
C HIS A 296 31.49 6.66 11.18
N ARG A 297 30.78 7.04 12.24
CA ARG A 297 29.31 7.06 12.26
C ARG A 297 28.73 8.05 11.26
N LYS A 298 29.35 9.22 11.07
CA LYS A 298 28.93 10.18 10.05
C LYS A 298 29.09 9.59 8.64
N ALA A 299 30.19 8.89 8.36
CA ALA A 299 30.42 8.22 7.08
C ALA A 299 29.40 7.10 6.82
N GLN A 300 29.13 6.24 7.80
CA GLN A 300 28.13 5.18 7.68
C GLN A 300 26.71 5.72 7.46
N LEU A 301 26.31 6.76 8.22
CA LEU A 301 25.00 7.38 8.03
C LEU A 301 24.91 8.04 6.65
N LYS A 302 25.96 8.73 6.20
CA LYS A 302 26.01 9.30 4.85
C LYS A 302 25.84 8.21 3.79
N ALA A 303 26.60 7.13 3.86
CA ALA A 303 26.47 5.99 2.94
C ALA A 303 25.06 5.39 2.96
N LYS A 304 24.47 5.21 4.16
CA LYS A 304 23.10 4.71 4.31
C LYS A 304 22.08 5.63 3.63
N TYR A 305 22.11 6.93 3.91
CA TYR A 305 21.16 7.90 3.37
C TYR A 305 21.42 8.27 1.91
N SER A 306 22.62 7.98 1.37
CA SER A 306 22.92 8.09 -0.07
C SER A 306 22.45 6.90 -0.89
N ALA A 307 22.00 5.80 -0.26
CA ALA A 307 21.43 4.68 -1.00
C ALA A 307 20.13 5.11 -1.72
N PRO A 308 19.84 4.58 -2.93
CA PRO A 308 18.69 5.03 -3.75
C PRO A 308 17.35 5.04 -3.00
N GLN A 309 17.15 4.06 -2.11
CA GLN A 309 15.96 3.91 -1.27
C GLN A 309 15.75 5.07 -0.25
N TYR A 310 16.77 5.85 0.07
CA TYR A 310 16.71 6.98 1.00
C TYR A 310 17.07 8.32 0.36
N ALA A 311 17.86 8.32 -0.72
CA ALA A 311 18.40 9.52 -1.35
C ALA A 311 17.31 10.51 -1.81
N HIS A 312 16.13 10.00 -2.19
CA HIS A 312 15.01 10.81 -2.70
C HIS A 312 13.84 10.93 -1.71
N SER A 313 14.05 10.62 -0.43
CA SER A 313 12.96 10.47 0.54
C SER A 313 12.35 11.78 1.10
N GLY A 314 12.76 12.94 0.58
CA GLY A 314 12.28 14.25 1.04
C GLY A 314 12.54 14.50 2.54
N THR A 315 12.00 15.59 3.09
CA THR A 315 12.04 15.85 4.53
C THR A 315 10.63 15.86 5.10
N PRO A 316 10.36 15.05 6.15
CA PRO A 316 9.03 14.98 6.73
C PRO A 316 8.66 16.25 7.49
N VAL A 317 7.37 16.62 7.47
CA VAL A 317 6.78 17.67 8.33
C VAL A 317 7.11 17.43 9.80
N SER A 318 7.02 16.18 10.25
CA SER A 318 7.31 15.80 11.64
C SER A 318 7.69 14.32 11.73
N LYS A 319 8.41 13.92 12.79
CA LYS A 319 8.74 12.51 13.06
C LYS A 319 7.56 11.70 13.62
N GLN A 320 6.40 12.33 13.81
CA GLN A 320 5.19 11.66 14.28
C GLN A 320 4.65 10.68 13.22
N PRO A 321 3.99 9.57 13.61
CA PRO A 321 3.75 8.42 12.73
C PRO A 321 3.02 8.71 11.41
N PHE A 322 2.01 9.58 11.41
CA PHE A 322 1.28 9.92 10.18
C PHE A 322 1.83 11.18 9.48
N LEU A 323 2.55 12.04 10.22
CA LEU A 323 3.10 13.29 9.69
C LEU A 323 4.49 13.10 9.06
N ASN A 324 5.11 11.95 9.28
CA ASN A 324 6.43 11.61 8.74
C ASN A 324 6.41 11.24 7.26
N TRP A 325 5.24 11.26 6.61
CA TRP A 325 5.10 10.99 5.18
C TRP A 325 4.75 12.20 4.35
N THR A 326 4.40 13.31 4.99
CA THR A 326 4.23 14.56 4.26
C THR A 326 5.60 15.17 4.09
N ASP A 327 6.12 15.12 2.88
CA ASP A 327 7.35 15.81 2.52
C ASP A 327 7.07 17.31 2.28
N VAL A 328 7.90 18.16 2.87
CA VAL A 328 7.83 19.63 2.75
C VAL A 328 8.85 20.22 1.77
N THR A 329 9.79 19.41 1.28
CA THR A 329 10.93 19.90 0.49
C THR A 329 10.83 19.64 -1.00
N THR A 330 10.12 18.60 -1.45
CA THR A 330 10.00 18.31 -2.88
C THR A 330 9.02 19.27 -3.55
N SER A 331 9.52 20.02 -4.53
CA SER A 331 8.71 20.96 -5.32
C SER A 331 7.61 20.23 -6.07
N ARG A 332 6.34 20.61 -5.83
CA ARG A 332 5.20 20.00 -6.53
C ARG A 332 5.16 20.40 -8.01
N CYS A 333 5.61 21.61 -8.34
CA CYS A 333 5.64 22.09 -9.72
C CYS A 333 6.71 21.36 -10.54
N GLU A 334 7.92 21.20 -10.00
CA GLU A 334 8.99 20.46 -10.69
C GLU A 334 8.62 19.00 -10.86
N THR A 335 8.09 18.35 -9.81
CA THR A 335 7.59 16.96 -9.91
C THR A 335 6.49 16.83 -10.97
N LEU A 336 5.59 17.81 -11.09
CA LEU A 336 4.58 17.78 -12.16
C LEU A 336 5.24 17.89 -13.54
N VAL A 337 6.23 18.78 -13.71
CA VAL A 337 6.96 18.91 -14.98
C VAL A 337 7.67 17.61 -15.33
N GLU A 338 8.44 17.05 -14.39
CA GLU A 338 9.19 15.81 -14.58
C GLU A 338 8.28 14.61 -14.88
N ASN A 339 7.13 14.47 -14.20
CA ASN A 339 6.24 13.33 -14.41
C ASN A 339 5.37 13.45 -15.67
N LEU A 340 4.97 14.66 -16.08
CA LEU A 340 4.13 14.86 -17.27
C LEU A 340 4.94 14.98 -18.56
N PHE A 341 6.08 15.65 -18.52
CA PHE A 341 6.91 15.91 -19.69
C PHE A 341 8.14 15.00 -19.77
N GLY A 342 8.38 14.21 -18.72
CA GLY A 342 9.59 13.40 -18.59
C GLY A 342 10.82 14.25 -18.28
N GLU A 343 11.91 13.60 -17.91
CA GLU A 343 13.22 14.14 -18.28
C GLU A 343 13.27 14.13 -19.81
N SER A 344 13.68 15.25 -20.43
CA SER A 344 14.07 15.24 -21.84
C SER A 344 15.11 14.14 -22.01
N ILE A 345 14.83 13.14 -22.84
CA ILE A 345 15.71 12.03 -23.24
C ILE A 345 17.18 12.38 -22.96
N GLN A 346 17.74 11.80 -21.89
CA GLN A 346 19.18 11.89 -21.59
C GLN A 346 19.97 10.88 -22.42
#